data_AF-A0A527Z0X9-F1
#
_entry.id   AF-A0A527Z0X9-F1
#
_cell.length_a   1.000
_cell.length_b   1.000
_cell.length_c   1.000
_cell.angle_alpha   90.00
_cell.angle_beta   90.00
_cell.angle_gamma   90.00
#
_symmetry.space_group_name_H-M   'P 1'
#
loop_
_entity.id
_entity.type
_entity.pdbx_description
1 polymer ?
#
loop_
_entity_poly.entity_id
_entity_poly.type
_entity_poly.pdbx_seq_one_letter_code
_entity_poly.pdbx_strand_id
1 'polypeptide(L)'
;SELYALRCLDRPAMDVGGLDLLDRYEQRIAQEDPFLQTSDDMSFFCHGDGTFLKFDQDGRISMTDFIREHTGISAEVAFVGRG
;
A
#
# COMPACT_ATOMS: atom_id res chain seq x y z
N SER A 1 -5.83 5.36 -14.31
CA SER A 1 -4.64 5.60 -13.46
C SER A 1 -4.42 4.37 -12.62
N GLU A 2 -3.16 3.97 -12.43
CA GLU A 2 -2.81 2.84 -11.58
C GLU A 2 -2.75 3.31 -10.12
N LEU A 3 -3.33 2.53 -9.21
CA LEU A 3 -3.22 2.77 -7.76
C LEU A 3 -2.45 1.62 -7.13
N TYR A 4 -1.46 1.96 -6.34
CA TYR A 4 -0.70 1.04 -5.51
C TYR A 4 -1.22 1.10 -4.07
N ALA A 5 -1.41 -0.07 -3.45
CA ALA A 5 -1.91 -0.22 -2.10
C ALA A 5 -0.88 -0.91 -1.22
N LEU A 6 -0.65 -0.34 -0.05
CA LEU A 6 0.23 -0.82 1.00
C LEU A 6 -0.59 -1.06 2.27
N ARG A 7 -0.29 -2.11 3.01
CA ARG A 7 -0.86 -2.31 4.36
C ARG A 7 -0.25 -1.30 5.29
N CYS A 8 -1.03 -0.54 6.06
CA CYS A 8 -0.45 0.37 7.04
C CYS A 8 0.26 -0.43 8.16
N LEU A 9 1.39 0.07 8.64
CA LEU A 9 2.14 -0.60 9.72
C LEU A 9 1.47 -0.48 11.10
N ASP A 10 0.78 0.63 11.33
CA ASP A 10 0.31 1.05 12.66
C ASP A 10 -1.21 0.88 12.87
N ARG A 11 -1.95 0.60 11.80
CA ARG A 11 -3.42 0.56 11.81
C ARG A 11 -3.94 -0.46 10.80
N PRO A 12 -5.13 -1.06 11.03
CA PRO A 12 -5.76 -1.98 10.08
C PRO A 12 -6.38 -1.20 8.91
N ALA A 13 -5.55 -0.57 8.08
CA ALA A 13 -5.97 0.21 6.93
C ALA A 13 -4.99 0.05 5.77
N MET A 14 -5.41 0.47 4.56
CA MET A 14 -4.53 0.53 3.40
C MET A 14 -4.10 1.97 3.15
N ASP A 15 -2.81 2.19 2.89
CA ASP A 15 -2.31 3.41 2.28
C ASP A 15 -2.33 3.21 0.76
N VAL A 16 -3.03 4.08 0.04
CA VAL A 16 -3.27 3.94 -1.41
C VAL A 16 -2.90 5.24 -2.13
N GLY A 17 -2.14 5.14 -3.21
CA GLY A 17 -1.72 6.28 -4.02
C GLY A 17 -1.34 5.88 -5.44
N GLY A 18 -1.00 6.87 -6.27
CA GLY A 18 -0.49 6.61 -7.61
C GLY A 18 0.95 6.07 -7.60
N LEU A 19 1.53 5.92 -8.79
CA LEU A 19 2.94 5.55 -8.93
C LEU A 19 3.89 6.55 -8.25
N ASP A 20 3.48 7.81 -8.11
CA ASP A 20 4.23 8.82 -7.39
C ASP A 20 4.37 8.52 -5.89
N LEU A 21 3.43 7.81 -5.28
CA LEU A 21 3.57 7.29 -3.92
C LEU A 21 4.66 6.23 -3.85
N LEU A 22 4.64 5.28 -4.78
CA LEU A 22 5.62 4.20 -4.86
C LEU A 22 7.02 4.77 -5.09
N ASP A 23 7.17 5.70 -6.05
CA ASP A 23 8.44 6.36 -6.34
C ASP A 23 9.04 7.05 -5.11
N ARG A 24 8.21 7.66 -4.24
CA ARG A 24 8.69 8.27 -2.99
C ARG A 24 9.24 7.24 -2.00
N TYR A 25 8.63 6.05 -1.92
CA TYR A 25 9.16 4.96 -1.10
C TYR A 25 10.48 4.43 -1.67
N GLU A 26 10.57 4.23 -2.99
CA GLU A 26 11.82 3.82 -3.65
C GLU A 26 12.94 4.82 -3.42
N GLN A 27 12.66 6.11 -3.59
CA GLN A 27 13.63 7.18 -3.32
C GLN A 27 14.09 7.18 -1.87
N ARG A 28 13.20 6.84 -0.93
CA ARG A 28 13.55 6.75 0.49
C ARG A 28 14.43 5.54 0.78
N ILE A 29 14.07 4.36 0.26
CA ILE A 29 14.86 3.13 0.41
C ILE A 29 16.27 3.34 -0.16
N ALA A 30 16.39 3.98 -1.32
CA ALA A 30 17.67 4.27 -1.96
C ALA A 30 18.59 5.22 -1.16
N GLN A 31 18.05 5.92 -0.16
CA GLN A 31 18.83 6.79 0.75
C GLN A 31 19.28 6.07 2.03
N GLU A 32 18.72 4.90 2.34
CA GLU A 32 19.10 4.10 3.49
C GLU A 32 20.39 3.31 3.20
N ASP A 33 21.13 2.94 4.25
CA ASP A 33 22.27 2.03 4.11
C ASP A 33 21.74 0.61 3.86
N PRO A 34 22.07 -0.03 2.72
CA PRO A 34 21.53 -1.34 2.34
C PRO A 34 21.98 -2.48 3.28
N PHE A 35 22.96 -2.24 4.16
CA PHE A 35 23.40 -3.23 5.14
C PHE A 35 22.71 -3.09 6.50
N LEU A 36 21.84 -2.09 6.68
CA LEU A 36 21.06 -1.92 7.90
C LEU A 36 19.69 -2.58 7.77
N GLN A 37 19.23 -3.18 8.87
CA GLN A 37 17.91 -3.81 8.98
C GLN A 37 16.77 -2.87 8.58
N THR A 38 16.91 -1.56 8.82
CA THR A 38 15.91 -0.56 8.45
C THR A 38 15.68 -0.45 6.94
N SER A 39 16.70 -0.73 6.12
CA SER A 39 16.55 -0.79 4.66
C SER A 39 15.71 -2.01 4.25
N ASP A 40 16.01 -3.18 4.83
CA ASP A 40 15.27 -4.41 4.58
C ASP A 40 13.80 -4.29 5.03
N ASP A 41 13.56 -3.70 6.21
CA ASP A 41 12.21 -3.50 6.75
C ASP A 41 11.38 -2.57 5.84
N MET A 42 11.98 -1.49 5.34
CA MET A 42 11.33 -0.57 4.41
C MET A 42 11.06 -1.22 3.05
N SER A 43 12.01 -2.01 2.53
CA SER A 43 11.84 -2.77 1.30
C SER A 43 10.72 -3.80 1.43
N PHE A 44 10.67 -4.53 2.54
CA PHE A 44 9.61 -5.49 2.84
C PHE A 44 8.24 -4.80 2.96
N PHE A 45 8.18 -3.65 3.63
CA PHE A 45 6.95 -2.86 3.72
C PHE A 45 6.44 -2.43 2.34
N CYS A 46 7.34 -1.93 1.48
CA CYS A 46 6.97 -1.45 0.15
C CYS A 46 6.56 -2.60 -0.78
N HIS A 47 7.34 -3.68 -0.81
CA HIS A 47 7.24 -4.71 -1.85
C HIS A 47 6.67 -6.05 -1.40
N GLY A 48 6.82 -6.39 -0.12
CA GLY A 48 6.47 -7.72 0.40
C GLY A 48 4.97 -7.96 0.29
N ASP A 49 4.20 -6.99 0.78
CA ASP A 49 2.74 -7.05 0.80
C ASP A 49 2.09 -5.95 -0.06
N GLY A 50 2.84 -5.14 -0.81
CA GLY A 50 2.25 -4.10 -1.66
C GLY A 50 1.62 -4.67 -2.95
N THR A 51 0.51 -4.08 -3.41
CA THR A 51 -0.18 -4.55 -4.63
C THR A 51 -0.82 -3.45 -5.46
N PHE A 52 -0.88 -3.65 -6.77
CA PHE A 52 -1.68 -2.79 -7.65
C PHE A 52 -3.17 -3.14 -7.54
N LEU A 53 -3.99 -2.13 -7.27
CA LEU A 53 -5.43 -2.29 -7.22
C LEU A 53 -5.97 -2.55 -8.64
N LYS A 54 -6.76 -3.62 -8.76
CA LYS A 54 -7.47 -3.95 -9.97
C LYS A 54 -8.84 -3.29 -9.96
N PHE A 55 -9.16 -2.62 -11.06
CA PHE A 55 -10.46 -2.01 -11.30
C PHE A 55 -11.27 -2.86 -12.28
N ASP A 56 -12.57 -2.95 -12.04
CA ASP A 56 -13.50 -3.45 -13.05
C ASP A 56 -13.84 -2.36 -14.09
N GLN A 57 -14.72 -2.70 -15.04
CA GLN A 57 -15.13 -1.79 -16.12
C GLN A 57 -15.90 -0.55 -15.61
N ASP A 58 -16.48 -0.63 -14.41
CA ASP A 58 -17.21 0.46 -13.77
C ASP A 58 -16.30 1.31 -12.85
N GLY A 59 -14.99 0.99 -12.80
CA GLY A 59 -14.02 1.70 -11.97
C GLY A 59 -14.09 1.34 -10.48
N ARG A 60 -14.65 0.17 -10.12
CA ARG A 60 -14.71 -0.29 -8.73
C ARG A 60 -13.48 -1.11 -8.37
N ILE A 61 -13.05 -1.01 -7.12
CA ILE A 61 -11.97 -1.82 -6.57
C ILE A 61 -12.55 -3.12 -6.02
N SER A 62 -12.01 -4.25 -6.47
CA SER A 62 -12.33 -5.54 -5.87
C SER A 62 -11.75 -5.65 -4.47
N MET A 63 -12.61 -5.95 -3.50
CA MET A 63 -12.21 -6.16 -2.12
C MET A 63 -11.67 -7.59 -1.94
N THR A 64 -10.37 -7.74 -2.17
CA THR A 64 -9.64 -9.02 -2.09
C THR A 64 -9.43 -9.46 -0.65
N ASP A 65 -9.16 -10.75 -0.44
CA ASP A 65 -8.83 -11.29 0.88
C ASP A 65 -7.62 -10.59 1.49
N PHE A 66 -6.62 -10.25 0.66
CA PHE A 66 -5.47 -9.45 1.06
C PHE A 66 -5.85 -8.13 1.78
N ILE A 67 -6.86 -7.41 1.28
CA ILE A 67 -7.36 -6.18 1.91
C ILE A 67 -8.22 -6.53 3.14
N ARG A 68 -9.14 -7.50 3.03
CA ARG A 68 -10.06 -7.86 4.12
C ARG A 68 -9.35 -8.38 5.36
N GLU A 69 -8.37 -9.26 5.19
CA GLU A 69 -7.64 -9.88 6.30
C GLU A 69 -6.87 -8.84 7.12
N HIS A 70 -6.28 -7.84 6.46
CA HIS A 70 -5.54 -6.78 7.15
C HIS A 70 -6.45 -5.72 7.78
N THR A 71 -7.53 -5.34 7.09
CA THR A 71 -8.38 -4.21 7.49
C THR A 71 -9.60 -4.59 8.33
N GLY A 72 -10.02 -5.86 8.28
CA GLY A 72 -11.26 -6.32 8.89
C GLY A 72 -12.54 -5.83 8.20
N ILE A 73 -12.44 -5.26 6.99
CA ILE A 73 -13.59 -4.71 6.26
C ILE A 73 -14.62 -5.81 5.93
N SER A 74 -15.84 -5.62 6.42
CA SER A 74 -16.99 -6.48 6.12
C SER A 74 -17.92 -5.82 5.09
N ALA A 75 -18.62 -4.76 5.50
CA ALA A 75 -19.68 -4.10 4.73
C ALA A 75 -19.40 -2.63 4.39
N GLU A 76 -18.68 -1.92 5.26
CA GLU A 76 -18.48 -0.47 5.14
C GLU A 76 -16.99 -0.14 5.07
N VAL A 77 -16.68 0.95 4.35
CA VAL A 77 -15.33 1.49 4.19
C VAL A 77 -15.37 3.00 4.33
N ALA A 78 -14.28 3.58 4.82
CA ALA A 78 -14.06 5.02 4.81
C ALA A 78 -12.81 5.34 4.00
N PHE A 79 -12.90 6.36 3.15
CA PHE A 79 -11.77 6.90 2.41
C PHE A 79 -11.33 8.20 3.08
N VAL A 80 -10.05 8.29 3.43
CA VAL A 80 -9.46 9.47 4.07
C VAL A 80 -8.35 10.01 3.19
N GLY A 81 -8.57 11.20 2.63
CA GLY A 81 -7.53 11.89 1.86
C GLY A 81 -6.41 12.38 2.77
N ARG A 82 -5.15 12.15 2.38
CA ARG A 82 -3.96 12.46 3.18
C ARG A 82 -3.09 13.61 2.64
N GLY A 83 -3.57 14.33 1.62
CA GLY A 83 -2.86 15.44 0.98
C GLY A 83 -2.10 14.98 -0.24
#